data_AF-A0A377LS64-F1
#
_entry.id   AF-A0A377LS64-F1
#
_cell.length_a   1.000
_cell.length_b   1.000
_cell.length_c   1.000
_cell.angle_alpha   90.00
_cell.angle_beta   90.00
_cell.angle_gamma   90.00
#
_symmetry.space_group_name_H-M   'P 1'
#
loop_
_entity.id
_entity.type
_entity.pdbx_description
1 polymer ?
#
loop_
_entity_poly.entity_id
_entity_poly.type
_entity_poly.pdbx_seq_one_letter_code
_entity_poly.pdbx_strand_id
1 'polypeptide(L)' 'MKKTMIASLAAAGMLFAVAGQAHAGTTLDAVKKKGFVQCGISDGLPGFSYADANGKFTGIDVDVCRASPLPFSVMTAK' A
#
# COMPACT_ATOMS: atom_id res chain seq x y z
N MET A 1 14.75 -39.56 14.05
CA MET A 1 15.43 -38.28 13.73
C MET A 1 15.00 -37.67 12.38
N LYS A 2 14.88 -38.42 11.27
CA LYS A 2 14.39 -37.87 9.98
C LYS A 2 12.91 -37.44 10.01
N LYS A 3 12.03 -38.23 10.64
CA LYS A 3 10.59 -37.94 10.79
C LYS A 3 10.31 -36.71 11.64
N THR A 4 11.14 -36.46 12.66
CA THR A 4 11.04 -35.29 13.54
C THR A 4 11.50 -34.00 12.86
N MET A 5 12.42 -34.06 11.88
CA MET A 5 12.85 -32.90 11.09
C MET A 5 11.82 -32.47 10.02
N ILE A 6 11.05 -33.42 9.48
CA ILE A 6 9.99 -33.11 8.49
C ILE A 6 8.79 -32.45 9.19
N ALA A 7 8.46 -32.90 10.40
CA ALA A 7 7.37 -32.34 11.20
C ALA A 7 7.63 -30.87 11.62
N SER A 8 8.89 -30.52 11.94
CA SER A 8 9.25 -29.16 12.31
C SER A 8 9.24 -28.18 11.12
N LEU A 9 9.59 -28.63 9.92
CA LEU A 9 9.48 -27.81 8.70
C LEU A 9 8.03 -27.51 8.32
N ALA A 10 7.14 -28.50 8.45
CA ALA A 10 5.72 -28.32 8.19
C ALA A 10 5.06 -27.35 9.19
N ALA A 11 5.42 -27.44 10.47
CA ALA A 11 4.93 -26.52 11.50
C ALA A 11 5.41 -25.08 11.28
N ALA A 12 6.67 -24.90 10.86
CA ALA A 12 7.20 -23.57 10.51
C ALA A 12 6.47 -22.96 9.30
N GLY A 13 6.16 -23.76 8.27
CA GLY A 13 5.40 -23.32 7.10
C GLY A 13 3.98 -22.83 7.43
N MET A 14 3.29 -23.48 8.38
CA MET A 14 1.96 -23.06 8.82
C MET A 14 1.94 -21.68 9.49
N LEU A 15 3.01 -21.31 10.21
CA LEU A 15 3.10 -20.02 10.90
C LEU A 15 3.23 -18.85 9.92
N PHE A 16 3.87 -19.05 8.77
CA PHE A 16 3.96 -18.02 7.72
C PHE A 16 2.65 -17.81 6.95
N ALA A 17 1.78 -18.82 6.90
CA ALA A 17 0.50 -18.72 6.19
C ALA A 17 -0.53 -17.82 6.91
N VAL A 18 -0.40 -17.65 8.23
CA VAL A 18 -1.34 -16.83 9.04
C VAL A 18 -0.91 -15.36 9.13
N ALA A 19 0.35 -15.04 8.83
CA ALA A 19 0.90 -13.69 8.98
C ALA A 19 0.47 -12.68 7.88
N GLY A 20 -0.29 -13.09 6.87
CA GLY A 20 -0.44 -12.34 5.62
C GLY A 20 -1.76 -11.60 5.37
N GLN A 21 -2.76 -11.66 6.26
CA GLN A 21 -4.08 -11.11 5.95
C GLN A 21 -4.36 -9.83 6.75
N ALA A 22 -3.94 -8.68 6.19
CA ALA A 22 -4.42 -7.38 6.65
C ALA A 22 -5.94 -7.29 6.40
N HIS A 23 -6.74 -7.43 7.46
CA HIS A 23 -8.19 -7.38 7.39
C HIS A 23 -8.67 -5.92 7.35
N ALA A 24 -8.53 -5.27 6.19
CA ALA A 24 -8.94 -3.89 5.99
C ALA A 24 -10.44 -3.71 5.65
N GLY A 25 -11.24 -4.75 5.91
CA GLY A 25 -12.70 -4.73 5.92
C GLY A 25 -13.37 -4.05 4.72
N THR A 26 -14.47 -3.35 5.00
CA THR A 26 -15.32 -2.68 4.00
C THR A 26 -14.61 -1.57 3.23
N THR A 27 -13.62 -0.90 3.83
CA THR A 27 -12.85 0.17 3.20
C THR A 27 -11.98 -0.35 2.07
N LEU A 28 -11.26 -1.46 2.30
CA LEU A 28 -10.45 -2.07 1.26
C LEU A 28 -11.31 -2.63 0.13
N ASP A 29 -12.46 -3.20 0.43
CA ASP A 29 -13.40 -3.69 -0.59
C ASP A 29 -13.93 -2.53 -1.45
N ALA A 30 -14.25 -1.39 -0.82
CA ALA A 30 -14.67 -0.20 -1.54
C ALA A 30 -13.56 0.34 -2.45
N VAL A 31 -12.30 0.36 -1.98
CA VAL A 31 -11.14 0.82 -2.76
C VAL A 31 -10.83 -0.15 -3.90
N LYS A 32 -10.85 -1.47 -3.64
CA LYS A 32 -10.70 -2.50 -4.67
C LYS A 32 -11.79 -2.39 -5.74
N LYS A 33 -13.04 -2.18 -5.34
CA LYS A 33 -14.17 -1.99 -6.26
C LYS A 33 -14.04 -0.72 -7.10
N LYS A 34 -13.49 0.35 -6.52
CA LYS A 34 -13.17 1.60 -7.26
C LYS A 34 -12.01 1.41 -8.24
N GLY A 35 -11.08 0.49 -7.95
CA GLY A 35 -9.91 0.21 -8.79
C GLY A 35 -8.77 1.23 -8.63
N PHE A 36 -8.91 2.20 -7.73
CA PHE A 36 -7.88 3.17 -7.41
C PHE A 36 -7.95 3.66 -5.96
N VAL A 37 -6.82 4.15 -5.44
CA VAL A 37 -6.69 4.78 -4.12
C VAL A 37 -6.71 6.30 -4.29
N GLN A 38 -7.50 7.00 -3.48
CA GLN A 38 -7.41 8.46 -3.38
C GLN A 38 -6.31 8.82 -2.41
N CYS A 39 -5.27 9.49 -2.88
CA CYS A 39 -4.15 9.92 -2.06
C CYS A 39 -4.26 11.42 -1.77
N GLY A 40 -4.51 11.74 -0.50
CA GLY A 40 -4.54 13.10 0.00
C GLY A 40 -3.13 13.64 0.18
N ILE A 41 -2.79 14.74 -0.49
CA ILE A 41 -1.52 15.45 -0.30
C ILE A 41 -1.77 16.91 0.08
N SER A 42 -0.76 17.53 0.70
CA SER A 42 -0.71 18.98 0.90
C SER A 42 0.16 19.59 -0.19
N ASP A 43 -0.38 20.51 -0.99
CA ASP A 43 0.42 21.21 -2.00
C ASP A 43 1.23 22.37 -1.38
N GLY A 44 2.35 22.72 -2.02
CA GLY A 44 3.12 23.92 -1.65
C GLY A 44 4.34 23.66 -0.78
N LEU A 45 4.74 22.40 -0.56
CA LEU A 45 5.98 22.07 0.13
C LEU A 45 6.95 21.32 -0.81
N PRO A 46 7.90 22.03 -1.47
CA PRO A 46 8.91 21.41 -2.32
C PRO A 46 9.68 20.32 -1.57
N GLY A 47 9.82 19.15 -2.19
CA GLY A 47 10.41 17.95 -1.59
C GLY A 47 9.39 16.97 -1.00
N PHE A 48 8.23 17.44 -0.56
CA PHE A 48 7.14 16.59 -0.05
C PHE A 48 6.05 16.38 -1.09
N SER A 49 5.46 17.48 -1.54
CA SER A 49 4.33 17.50 -2.47
C SER A 49 4.24 18.86 -3.15
N TYR A 50 4.55 18.90 -4.44
CA TYR A 50 4.48 20.11 -5.25
C TYR A 50 4.03 19.79 -6.68
N ALA A 51 3.12 20.59 -7.21
CA ALA A 51 2.69 20.51 -8.60
C ALA A 51 3.73 21.19 -9.50
N ASP A 52 4.26 20.46 -10.48
CA ASP A 52 5.09 21.06 -11.52
C ASP A 52 4.28 21.94 -12.48
N ALA A 53 4.97 22.59 -13.42
CA ALA A 53 4.33 23.45 -14.42
C ALA A 53 3.34 22.72 -15.35
N ASN A 54 3.39 21.38 -15.41
CA ASN A 54 2.47 20.54 -16.18
C ASN A 54 1.30 20.04 -15.31
N GLY A 55 1.19 20.49 -14.06
CA GLY A 55 0.17 20.08 -13.11
C GLY A 55 0.40 18.69 -12.52
N LYS A 56 1.59 18.10 -12.70
CA LYS A 56 1.92 16.79 -12.13
C LYS A 56 2.58 16.97 -10.76
N PHE A 57 2.02 16.29 -9.77
CA PHE A 57 2.60 16.31 -8.42
C PHE A 57 3.87 15.46 -8.33
N THR A 58 4.83 15.95 -7.56
CA THR A 58 6.12 15.30 -7.26
C THR A 58 6.49 15.50 -5.79
N GLY A 59 7.27 14.57 -5.24
CA GLY A 59 7.78 14.60 -3.87
C GLY A 59 7.46 13.31 -3.10
N ILE A 60 7.92 13.26 -1.84
CA ILE A 60 7.85 12.04 -1.02
C ILE A 60 6.42 11.52 -0.81
N ASP A 61 5.41 12.40 -0.63
CA ASP A 61 4.05 11.93 -0.38
C ASP A 61 3.48 11.27 -1.65
N VAL A 62 3.78 11.84 -2.82
CA VAL A 62 3.37 11.29 -4.12
C VAL A 62 4.04 9.93 -4.38
N ASP A 63 5.29 9.77 -3.97
CA ASP A 63 6.01 8.50 -4.11
C ASP A 63 5.43 7.42 -3.18
N VAL A 64 5.02 7.81 -1.96
CA VAL A 64 4.28 6.92 -1.06
C VAL A 64 2.93 6.51 -1.65
N CYS A 65 2.19 7.44 -2.27
CA CYS A 65 0.94 7.12 -2.98
C CYS A 65 1.16 6.10 -4.11
N ARG A 66 2.27 6.26 -4.84
CA ARG A 66 2.62 5.42 -6.00
C ARG A 66 3.11 4.04 -5.60
N ALA A 67 3.66 3.88 -4.39
CA ALA A 67 4.03 2.58 -3.84
C ALA A 67 2.81 1.69 -3.54
N SER A 68 1.59 2.24 -3.55
CA SER A 68 0.39 1.44 -3.38
C SER A 68 0.21 0.45 -4.54
N PRO A 69 -0.30 -0.78 -4.29
CA PRO A 69 -0.47 -1.79 -5.34
C PRO A 69 -1.55 -1.45 -6.38
N LEU A 70 -2.37 -0.42 -6.11
CA LEU A 70 -3.46 0.01 -6.96
C LEU A 70 -3.08 1.32 -7.64
N PRO A 71 -3.61 1.61 -8.85
CA PRO A 71 -3.65 2.96 -9.39
C PRO A 71 -4.03 3.98 -8.30
N PHE A 72 -3.39 5.15 -8.31
CA PHE A 72 -3.72 6.22 -7.37
C PHE A 72 -4.21 7.46 -8.11
N SER A 73 -5.09 8.21 -7.45
CA SER A 73 -5.48 9.55 -7.85
C SER A 73 -5.03 10.51 -6.77
N VAL A 74 -4.31 11.56 -7.15
CA VAL A 74 -3.93 12.63 -6.22
C VAL A 74 -5.12 13.53 -5.97
N MET A 75 -5.40 13.83 -4.71
CA MET A 75 -6.38 14.83 -4.29
C MET A 75 -5.67 15.78 -3.31
N THR A 76 -5.69 17.07 -3.59
CA THR A 76 -5.20 18.07 -2.63
C THR A 76 -6.24 18.31 -1.55
N ALA A 77 -5.82 18.22 -0.29
CA ALA A 77 -6.63 18.67 0.83
C ALA A 77 -6.60 20.21 0.81
N LYS A 78 -7.67 20.81 0.28
CA LYS A 78 -7.83 22.27 0.28
C LYS A 78 -8.03 22.82 1.70
#